data_AF-A0A382SXK2-F1
#
_entry.id   AF-A0A382SXK2-F1
#
_cell.length_a   1.000
_cell.length_b   1.000
_cell.length_c   1.000
_cell.angle_alpha   90.00
_cell.angle_beta   90.00
_cell.angle_gamma   90.00
#
_symmetry.space_group_name_H-M   'P 1'
#
loop_
_entity.id
_entity.type
_entity.pdbx_description
1 polymer ?
#
loop_
_entity_poly.entity_id
_entity_poly.type
_entity_poly.pdbx_seq_one_letter_code
_entity_poly.pdbx_strand_id
1 'polypeptide(L)'
;VGLIFPAIDPVAIQIGPLAVRWYALAYVMGLVAGWQYVRRLVEAQRIELSVEMVDDLLLWIMLGVILGGRLGYALFYQFGYYINEPLEIFAVWRGGMSFHGGLIGVVLAIVFFARRRGIQVLSVA
;
A
#
# COMPACT_ATOMS: atom_id res chain seq x y z
N VAL A 1 -4.16 11.39 -36.74
CA VAL A 1 -2.79 11.55 -36.21
C VAL A 1 -2.87 11.35 -34.70
N GLY A 2 -2.28 10.28 -34.16
CA GLY A 2 -2.26 10.06 -32.71
C GLY A 2 -1.31 11.05 -32.03
N LEU A 3 -1.68 11.57 -30.87
CA LEU A 3 -0.79 12.41 -30.07
C LEU A 3 0.43 11.59 -29.64
N ILE A 4 1.63 12.14 -29.85
CA ILE A 4 2.87 11.56 -29.35
C ILE A 4 2.85 11.68 -27.83
N PHE A 5 3.08 10.58 -27.12
CA PHE A 5 3.15 10.61 -25.66
C PHE A 5 4.33 11.50 -25.22
N PRO A 6 4.13 12.42 -24.27
CA PRO A 6 5.19 13.33 -23.85
C PRO A 6 6.35 12.56 -23.22
N ALA A 7 7.58 12.94 -23.58
CA ALA A 7 8.79 12.35 -23.03
C ALA A 7 9.07 12.89 -21.61
N ILE A 8 8.31 12.42 -20.63
CA ILE A 8 8.47 12.77 -19.21
C ILE A 8 9.49 11.83 -18.58
N ASP A 9 10.54 12.38 -17.95
CA ASP A 9 11.48 11.60 -17.15
C ASP A 9 10.71 10.95 -15.97
N PRO A 10 10.74 9.62 -15.81
CA PRO A 10 10.06 8.95 -14.71
C PRO A 10 10.65 9.27 -13.33
N VAL A 11 11.90 9.76 -13.25
CA VAL A 11 12.56 10.18 -12.01
C VAL A 11 12.21 11.63 -11.72
N ALA A 12 11.58 11.87 -10.57
CA ALA A 12 11.26 13.21 -10.11
C ALA A 12 12.46 13.87 -9.41
N ILE A 13 13.13 13.11 -8.54
CA ILE A 13 14.27 13.58 -7.73
C ILE A 13 15.30 12.45 -7.64
N GLN A 14 16.58 12.77 -7.87
CA GLN A 14 17.70 11.83 -7.75
C GLN A 14 18.65 12.33 -6.64
N ILE A 15 18.87 11.51 -5.61
CA ILE A 15 19.83 11.79 -4.53
C ILE A 15 20.83 10.63 -4.46
N GLY A 16 21.98 10.78 -5.12
CA GLY A 16 22.96 9.70 -5.26
C GLY A 16 22.32 8.46 -5.91
N PRO A 17 22.40 7.25 -5.31
CA PRO A 17 21.77 6.05 -5.86
C PRO A 17 20.24 5.99 -5.65
N LEU A 18 19.66 6.90 -4.87
CA LEU A 18 18.23 6.91 -4.57
C LEU A 18 17.47 7.72 -5.64
N ALA A 19 16.69 7.02 -6.46
CA ALA A 19 15.79 7.61 -7.45
C ALA A 19 14.35 7.64 -6.93
N VAL A 20 13.79 8.83 -6.71
CA VAL A 20 12.38 9.03 -6.35
C VAL A 20 11.60 9.23 -7.64
N ARG A 21 10.66 8.33 -7.92
CA ARG A 21 9.86 8.34 -9.16
C ARG A 21 8.54 9.09 -8.97
N TRP A 22 8.03 9.71 -10.03
CA TRP A 22 6.75 10.44 -10.00
C TRP A 22 5.58 9.58 -9.50
N TYR A 23 5.50 8.31 -9.91
CA TYR A 23 4.41 7.44 -9.45
C TYR A 23 4.47 7.21 -7.93
N ALA A 24 5.67 7.15 -7.34
CA ALA A 24 5.82 6.94 -5.90
C ALA A 24 5.32 8.17 -5.13
N LEU A 25 5.63 9.37 -5.64
CA LEU A 25 5.07 10.61 -5.11
C LEU A 25 3.54 10.64 -5.23
N ALA A 26 3.00 10.24 -6.39
CA ALA A 26 1.56 10.15 -6.59
C ALA A 26 0.88 9.19 -5.60
N TYR A 27 1.49 8.03 -5.32
CA TYR A 27 0.99 7.09 -4.31
C TYR A 27 1.02 7.68 -2.90
N VAL A 28 2.13 8.31 -2.49
CA VAL A 28 2.22 8.94 -1.17
C VAL A 28 1.19 10.07 -1.03
N MET A 29 1.05 10.91 -2.05
CA MET A 29 0.07 11.98 -2.07
C MET A 29 -1.36 11.46 -1.98
N GLY A 30 -1.70 10.42 -2.75
CA GLY A 30 -3.03 9.79 -2.68
C GLY A 30 -3.31 9.20 -1.30
N LEU A 31 -2.33 8.53 -0.70
CA LEU A 31 -2.45 7.95 0.63
C LEU A 31 -2.65 9.02 1.71
N VAL A 32 -1.83 10.08 1.69
CA VAL A 32 -1.95 11.21 2.64
C VAL A 32 -3.28 11.93 2.46
N ALA A 33 -3.70 12.18 1.22
CA ALA A 33 -4.97 12.82 0.93
C ALA A 33 -6.17 11.99 1.43
N GLY A 34 -6.18 10.68 1.16
CA GLY A 34 -7.21 9.77 1.63
C GLY A 34 -7.27 9.68 3.16
N TRP A 35 -6.11 9.54 3.81
CA TRP A 35 -6.00 9.54 5.27
C TRP A 35 -6.55 10.82 5.89
N GLN A 36 -6.10 11.98 5.40
CA GLN A 36 -6.57 13.29 5.86
C GLN A 36 -8.07 13.49 5.62
N TYR A 37 -8.60 12.96 4.51
CA TYR A 37 -10.03 13.01 4.22
C TYR A 37 -10.84 12.20 5.24
N VAL A 38 -10.46 10.94 5.50
CA VAL A 38 -11.15 10.08 6.48
C VAL A 38 -11.06 10.66 7.88
N ARG A 39 -9.90 11.18 8.29
CA ARG A 39 -9.75 11.88 9.58
C ARG A 39 -10.72 13.04 9.72
N ARG A 40 -10.86 13.89 8.69
CA ARG A 40 -11.83 15.00 8.72
C ARG A 40 -13.28 14.53 8.82
N LEU A 41 -13.63 13.41 8.21
CA LEU A 41 -14.98 12.83 8.33
C LEU A 41 -15.26 12.35 9.75
N VAL A 42 -14.27 11.74 10.40
CA VAL A 42 -14.34 11.33 11.81
C VAL A 42 -14.44 12.54 12.74
N GLU A 43 -13.60 13.56 12.56
CA GLU A 43 -13.64 14.80 13.35
C GLU A 43 -14.98 15.54 13.18
N ALA A 44 -15.59 15.47 11.99
CA ALA A 44 -16.92 16.00 11.71
C ALA A 44 -18.07 15.08 12.17
N GLN A 45 -17.78 14.00 12.92
CA GLN A 45 -18.75 13.02 13.43
C GLN A 45 -19.61 12.37 12.34
N ARG A 46 -19.10 12.25 11.11
CA ARG A 46 -19.79 11.60 9.99
C ARG A 46 -19.56 10.09 9.92
N ILE A 47 -18.53 9.61 10.63
CA ILE A 47 -18.15 8.20 10.71
C ILE A 47 -17.92 7.89 12.20
N GLU A 48 -18.50 6.79 12.68
CA GLU A 48 -18.34 6.30 14.04
C GLU A 48 -17.02 5.53 14.22
N LEU A 49 -15.90 6.23 14.02
CA LEU A 49 -14.55 5.75 14.33
C LEU A 49 -13.83 6.82 15.15
N SER A 50 -12.79 6.44 15.91
CA SER A 50 -11.91 7.43 16.52
C SER A 50 -10.79 7.82 15.55
N VAL A 51 -10.19 9.00 15.74
CA VAL A 51 -9.07 9.46 14.89
C VAL A 51 -7.89 8.50 15.01
N GLU A 52 -7.63 8.00 16.23
CA GLU A 52 -6.58 7.02 16.51
C GLU A 52 -6.83 5.70 15.76
N MET A 53 -8.10 5.29 15.63
CA MET A 53 -8.44 4.10 14.86
C MET A 53 -8.18 4.29 13.35
N VAL A 54 -8.37 5.50 12.82
CA VAL A 54 -8.03 5.82 11.43
C VAL A 54 -6.52 5.79 11.20
N ASP A 55 -5.75 6.37 12.13
CA ASP A 55 -4.29 6.37 12.09
C ASP A 55 -3.73 4.94 12.17
N ASP A 56 -4.26 4.13 13.08
CA ASP A 56 -3.93 2.71 13.17
C ASP A 56 -4.29 1.98 11.86
N LEU A 57 -5.50 2.18 11.34
CA LEU A 57 -5.97 1.50 10.13
C LEU A 57 -5.06 1.80 8.94
N LEU A 58 -4.58 3.04 8.80
CA LEU A 58 -3.61 3.41 7.76
C LEU A 58 -2.35 2.54 7.85
N LEU A 59 -1.80 2.35 9.06
CA LEU A 59 -0.64 1.48 9.28
C LEU A 59 -0.94 0.03 8.89
N TRP A 60 -2.10 -0.50 9.30
CA TRP A 60 -2.54 -1.85 8.94
C TRP A 60 -2.64 -2.04 7.42
N ILE A 61 -3.23 -1.06 6.71
CA ILE A 61 -3.35 -1.09 5.25
C ILE A 61 -1.96 -1.04 4.59
N MET A 62 -1.08 -0.14 5.02
CA MET A 62 0.29 -0.05 4.48
C MET A 62 1.06 -1.36 4.66
N LEU A 63 0.96 -1.97 5.84
CA LEU A 63 1.56 -3.29 6.10
C LEU A 63 0.94 -4.37 5.20
N GLY A 64 -0.38 -4.36 5.03
CA GLY A 64 -1.09 -5.27 4.14
C GLY A 64 -0.60 -5.18 2.68
N VAL A 65 -0.44 -3.96 2.15
CA VAL A 65 0.10 -3.73 0.80
C VAL A 65 1.52 -4.27 0.67
N ILE A 66 2.41 -3.94 1.62
CA ILE A 66 3.82 -4.29 1.54
C ILE A 66 4.01 -5.81 1.68
N LEU A 67 3.46 -6.39 2.75
CA LEU A 67 3.60 -7.81 3.04
C LEU A 67 2.87 -8.65 1.99
N GLY A 68 1.61 -8.32 1.71
CA GLY A 68 0.81 -9.04 0.72
C GLY A 68 1.41 -8.92 -0.68
N GLY A 69 1.85 -7.72 -1.07
CA GLY A 69 2.47 -7.49 -2.37
C GLY A 69 3.76 -8.29 -2.54
N ARG A 70 4.60 -8.33 -1.51
CA ARG A 70 5.87 -9.05 -1.54
C ARG A 70 5.68 -10.56 -1.51
N LEU A 71 4.83 -11.06 -0.61
CA LEU A 71 4.50 -12.49 -0.51
C LEU A 71 3.80 -12.98 -1.77
N GLY A 72 2.82 -12.23 -2.29
CA GLY A 72 2.16 -12.56 -3.54
C GLY A 72 3.14 -12.59 -4.71
N TYR A 73 4.14 -11.69 -4.73
CA TYR A 73 5.17 -11.73 -5.77
C TYR A 73 6.01 -13.01 -5.69
N ALA A 74 6.48 -13.35 -4.49
CA ALA A 74 7.25 -14.55 -4.24
C ALA A 74 6.46 -15.81 -4.60
N LEU A 75 5.19 -15.91 -4.17
CA LEU A 75 4.37 -17.11 -4.36
C LEU A 75 3.84 -17.26 -5.79
N PHE A 76 3.40 -16.18 -6.42
CA PHE A 76 2.69 -16.26 -7.71
C PHE A 76 3.62 -16.13 -8.92
N TYR A 77 4.77 -15.44 -8.79
CA TYR A 77 5.63 -15.12 -9.94
C TYR A 77 7.05 -15.67 -9.83
N GLN A 78 7.61 -15.84 -8.63
CA GLN A 78 9.03 -16.16 -8.43
C GLN A 78 9.27 -17.29 -7.42
N PHE A 79 8.34 -18.24 -7.33
CA PHE A 79 8.35 -19.26 -6.26
C PHE A 79 9.65 -20.07 -6.20
N GLY A 80 10.15 -20.53 -7.34
CA GLY A 80 11.39 -21.30 -7.42
C GLY A 80 12.63 -20.50 -6.97
N TYR A 81 12.65 -19.19 -7.22
CA TYR A 81 13.75 -18.32 -6.76
C TYR A 81 13.77 -18.21 -5.23
N TYR A 82 12.62 -17.92 -4.61
CA TYR A 82 12.54 -17.71 -3.16
C TYR A 82 12.64 -19.00 -2.33
N ILE A 83 12.46 -20.17 -2.93
CA ILE A 83 12.81 -21.45 -2.26
C ILE A 83 14.32 -21.54 -2.03
N ASN A 84 15.12 -21.13 -3.02
CA ASN A 84 16.57 -21.21 -2.93
C ASN A 84 17.15 -20.05 -2.10
N GLU A 85 16.54 -18.87 -2.20
CA GLU A 85 16.99 -17.64 -1.53
C GLU A 85 15.86 -16.99 -0.70
N PRO A 86 15.40 -17.62 0.39
CA PRO A 86 14.22 -17.16 1.13
C PRO A 86 14.40 -15.78 1.78
N LEU A 87 15.62 -15.41 2.16
CA LEU A 87 15.91 -14.12 2.80
C LEU A 87 15.78 -12.92 1.84
N GLU A 88 15.85 -13.15 0.53
CA GLU A 88 15.63 -12.11 -0.47
C GLU A 88 14.20 -11.54 -0.42
N ILE A 89 13.26 -12.22 0.27
CA ILE A 89 11.91 -11.70 0.44
C ILE A 89 11.90 -10.34 1.15
N PHE A 90 12.89 -10.05 2.00
CA PHE A 90 13.02 -8.78 2.70
C PHE A 90 13.63 -7.66 1.83
N ALA A 91 14.27 -8.01 0.71
CA ALA A 91 14.94 -7.06 -0.19
C ALA A 91 13.95 -6.32 -1.12
N VAL A 92 12.96 -5.65 -0.55
CA VAL A 92 11.87 -4.97 -1.27
C VAL A 92 12.35 -3.85 -2.21
N TRP A 93 13.52 -3.28 -1.95
CA TRP A 93 14.14 -2.24 -2.79
C TRP A 93 14.63 -2.76 -4.16
N ARG A 94 14.79 -4.09 -4.32
CA ARG A 94 15.12 -4.70 -5.62
C ARG A 94 13.91 -4.75 -6.57
N GLY A 95 12.76 -4.24 -6.13
CA GLY A 95 11.50 -4.34 -6.85
C GLY A 95 10.88 -5.73 -6.71
N GLY A 96 9.83 -6.00 -7.49
CA GLY A 96 9.05 -7.23 -7.40
C GLY A 96 7.96 -7.14 -6.33
N MET A 97 6.77 -6.70 -6.77
CA MET A 97 5.57 -6.59 -5.95
C MET A 97 4.38 -7.08 -6.78
N SER A 98 3.48 -7.85 -6.16
CA SER A 98 2.24 -8.29 -6.76
C SER A 98 1.11 -7.34 -6.42
N PHE A 99 0.38 -6.83 -7.42
CA PHE A 99 -0.87 -6.12 -7.18
C PHE A 99 -1.90 -7.00 -6.46
N HIS A 100 -2.15 -8.22 -6.96
CA HIS A 100 -3.12 -9.15 -6.37
C HIS A 100 -2.78 -9.52 -4.92
N GLY A 101 -1.53 -9.87 -4.65
CA GLY A 101 -1.04 -10.07 -3.29
C GLY A 101 -1.24 -8.84 -2.39
N GLY A 102 -0.96 -7.63 -2.89
CA GLY A 102 -1.20 -6.40 -2.15
C GLY A 102 -2.68 -6.18 -1.83
N LEU A 103 -3.56 -6.39 -2.80
CA LEU A 103 -5.02 -6.32 -2.61
C LEU A 103 -5.51 -7.32 -1.56
N ILE A 104 -5.09 -8.58 -1.66
CA ILE A 104 -5.42 -9.62 -0.67
C ILE A 104 -4.90 -9.21 0.72
N GLY A 105 -3.67 -8.71 0.80
CA GLY A 105 -3.07 -8.25 2.05
C GLY A 105 -3.85 -7.10 2.69
N VAL A 106 -4.33 -6.14 1.91
CA VAL A 106 -5.18 -5.03 2.40
C VAL A 106 -6.53 -5.55 2.90
N VAL A 107 -7.19 -6.42 2.14
CA VAL A 107 -8.47 -7.01 2.57
C VAL A 107 -8.31 -7.75 3.90
N LEU A 108 -7.25 -8.56 4.04
CA LEU A 108 -6.95 -9.26 5.28
C LEU A 108 -6.64 -8.30 6.43
N ALA A 109 -5.90 -7.22 6.17
CA ALA A 109 -5.60 -6.20 7.17
C ALA A 109 -6.87 -5.51 7.69
N ILE A 110 -7.79 -5.10 6.80
CA ILE A 110 -9.08 -4.49 7.16
C ILE A 110 -9.93 -5.48 7.97
N VAL A 111 -10.07 -6.72 7.49
CA VAL A 111 -10.85 -7.77 8.17
C VAL A 111 -10.30 -8.03 9.58
N PHE A 112 -8.97 -8.17 9.71
CA PHE A 112 -8.34 -8.43 11.00
C PHE A 112 -8.48 -7.22 11.94
N PHE A 113 -8.24 -6.01 11.43
CA PHE A 113 -8.38 -4.76 12.19
C PHE A 113 -9.80 -4.62 12.77
N ALA A 114 -10.82 -4.79 11.93
CA ALA A 114 -12.21 -4.64 12.31
C ALA A 114 -12.63 -5.71 13.34
N ARG A 115 -12.28 -6.98 13.09
CA ARG A 115 -12.60 -8.09 14.01
C ARG A 115 -11.95 -7.93 15.37
N ARG A 116 -10.68 -7.49 15.42
CA ARG A 116 -9.97 -7.28 16.70
C ARG A 116 -10.57 -6.15 17.53
N ARG A 117 -11.26 -5.20 16.91
CA ARG A 117 -11.89 -4.04 17.56
C ARG A 117 -13.41 -4.16 17.69
N GLY A 118 -14.00 -5.30 17.31
CA GLY A 118 -15.45 -5.52 17.40
C GLY A 118 -16.28 -4.68 16.43
N ILE A 119 -15.68 -4.20 15.34
CA ILE A 119 -16.34 -3.34 14.34
C ILE A 119 -16.87 -4.21 13.20
N GLN A 120 -17.99 -3.82 12.59
CA GLN A 120 -18.46 -4.45 11.37
C GLN A 120 -17.46 -4.20 10.23
N VAL A 121 -17.01 -5.26 9.55
CA VAL A 121 -15.97 -5.15 8.50
C VAL A 121 -16.36 -4.16 7.40
N LEU A 122 -17.62 -4.19 6.98
CA LEU A 122 -18.13 -3.34 5.91
C LEU A 122 -18.30 -1.87 6.31
N SER A 123 -18.30 -1.54 7.61
CA SER A 123 -18.33 -0.13 8.03
C SER A 123 -16.93 0.51 8.03
N VAL A 124 -15.88 -0.30 7.86
CA VAL A 124 -14.47 0.14 7.80
C VAL A 124 -13.95 0.18 6.35
N ALA A 125 -14.58 -0.60 5.46
CA ALA A 125 -14.23 -0.71 4.03
C ALA A 125 -14.98 0.33 3.19
#